data_AF-A0A8J3HZB8-F1
#
_entry.id   AF-A0A8J3HZB8-F1
#
_cell.length_a   1.000
_cell.length_b   1.000
_cell.length_c   1.000
_cell.angle_alpha   90.00
_cell.angle_beta   90.00
_cell.angle_gamma   90.00
#
_symmetry.space_group_name_H-M   'P 1'
#
loop_
_entity.id
_entity.type
_entity.pdbx_description
1 polymer ?
#
loop_
_entity_poly.entity_id
_entity_poly.type
_entity_poly.pdbx_seq_one_letter_code
_entity_poly.pdbx_strand_id
1 'polypeptide(L)'
;MAARISIMVVRLAVLVEIILGIFYWTGNYIVRTDVHQLIGVIAVLGLWVIAGVLATSKPGNTGLAIGAAIYGIIVIAFGIMQTSLLVGPAHDVIRTIHLLLGLGVIGFAEMLNARYKRS
;
A
#
# COMPACT_ATOMS: atom_id res chain seq x y z
N MET A 1 -7.52 -15.76 -11.51
CA MET A 1 -6.28 -15.23 -12.15
C MET A 1 -5.92 -13.84 -11.64
N ALA A 2 -6.83 -12.87 -11.72
CA ALA A 2 -6.60 -11.47 -11.29
C ALA A 2 -6.06 -11.32 -9.85
N ALA A 3 -6.68 -11.95 -8.85
CA ALA A 3 -6.19 -11.87 -7.46
C ALA A 3 -4.77 -12.42 -7.29
N ARG A 4 -4.40 -13.49 -8.01
CA ARG A 4 -3.07 -14.10 -7.97
C ARG A 4 -1.99 -13.19 -8.56
N ILE A 5 -2.29 -12.52 -9.68
CA ILE A 5 -1.37 -11.56 -10.28
C ILE A 5 -1.25 -10.35 -9.36
N SER A 6 -2.37 -9.83 -8.89
CA SER A 6 -2.42 -8.63 -8.05
C SER A 6 -1.66 -8.82 -6.74
N ILE A 7 -1.78 -9.97 -6.06
CA ILE A 7 -1.01 -10.20 -4.83
C ILE A 7 0.50 -10.24 -5.07
N MET A 8 0.95 -10.79 -6.20
CA MET A 8 2.38 -10.77 -6.56
C MET A 8 2.85 -9.36 -6.89
N VAL A 9 2.04 -8.56 -7.58
CA VAL A 9 2.31 -7.14 -7.83
C VAL A 9 2.44 -6.38 -6.51
N VAL A 10 1.50 -6.54 -5.56
CA VAL A 10 1.58 -5.87 -4.25
C VAL A 10 2.84 -6.28 -3.49
N ARG A 11 3.17 -7.57 -3.45
CA ARG A 11 4.39 -8.06 -2.76
C ARG A 11 5.65 -7.41 -3.31
N LEU A 12 5.80 -7.42 -4.63
CA LEU A 12 6.98 -6.85 -5.28
C LEU A 12 7.02 -5.32 -5.13
N ALA A 13 5.89 -4.65 -5.33
CA ALA A 13 5.81 -3.20 -5.18
C ALA A 13 6.14 -2.78 -3.74
N VAL A 14 5.55 -3.41 -2.72
CA VAL A 14 5.84 -3.07 -1.32
C VAL A 14 7.30 -3.38 -0.95
N LEU A 15 7.88 -4.48 -1.44
CA LEU A 15 9.30 -4.76 -1.22
C LEU A 15 10.19 -3.65 -1.79
N VAL A 16 9.91 -3.21 -3.02
CA VAL A 16 10.64 -2.11 -3.65
C VAL A 16 10.42 -0.81 -2.86
N GLU A 17 9.19 -0.51 -2.46
CA GLU A 17 8.86 0.68 -1.67
C GLU A 17 9.56 0.73 -0.31
N ILE A 18 9.74 -0.41 0.37
CA ILE A 18 10.52 -0.47 1.61
C ILE A 18 11.99 -0.12 1.34
N ILE A 19 12.57 -0.69 0.28
CA ILE A 19 13.97 -0.41 -0.10
C ILE A 19 14.14 1.08 -0.43
N LEU A 20 13.27 1.63 -1.28
CA LEU A 20 13.29 3.05 -1.64
C LEU A 20 13.03 3.95 -0.43
N GLY A 21 12.09 3.58 0.45
CA GLY A 21 11.78 4.28 1.67
C GLY A 21 12.98 4.40 2.61
N ILE A 22 13.76 3.33 2.78
CA ILE A 22 15.00 3.35 3.59
C ILE A 22 16.04 4.31 2.98
N PHE A 23 16.20 4.27 1.65
CA PHE A 23 17.09 5.20 0.95
C PHE A 23 16.66 6.65 1.16
N TYR A 24 15.38 6.99 1.01
CA TYR A 24 14.87 8.34 1.29
C TYR A 24 14.99 8.73 2.77
N TRP A 25 14.72 7.81 3.70
CA TRP A 25 14.82 8.07 5.13
C TRP A 25 16.25 8.47 5.51
N THR A 26 17.24 7.78 4.95
CA THR A 26 18.68 8.04 5.19
C THR A 26 19.25 9.20 4.37
N GLY A 27 18.42 9.91 3.60
CA GLY A 27 18.85 11.04 2.77
C GLY A 27 19.56 10.64 1.46
N ASN A 28 19.48 9.37 1.06
CA ASN A 28 20.11 8.82 -0.14
C ASN A 28 19.10 8.71 -1.28
N TYR A 29 18.99 9.76 -2.11
CA TYR A 29 18.00 9.83 -3.19
C TYR A 29 18.48 9.09 -4.45
N ILE A 30 18.40 7.76 -4.45
CA ILE A 30 18.88 6.93 -5.58
C ILE A 30 17.95 6.93 -6.80
N VAL A 31 16.68 7.30 -6.62
CA VAL A 31 15.68 7.46 -7.68
C VAL A 31 14.82 8.70 -7.42
N ARG A 32 14.15 9.21 -8.45
CA ARG A 32 13.24 10.36 -8.31
C ARG A 32 12.00 9.98 -7.49
N THR A 33 11.53 10.90 -6.66
CA THR A 33 10.40 10.68 -5.73
C THR A 33 9.09 10.28 -6.43
N ASP A 34 8.87 10.74 -7.67
CA ASP A 34 7.70 10.37 -8.47
C ASP A 34 7.68 8.89 -8.84
N VAL A 35 8.85 8.24 -8.96
CA VAL A 35 8.96 6.79 -9.19
C VAL A 35 8.48 6.02 -7.97
N HIS A 36 8.89 6.42 -6.76
CA HIS A 36 8.42 5.84 -5.51
C HIS A 36 6.90 6.00 -5.35
N GLN A 37 6.40 7.22 -5.55
CA GLN A 37 4.95 7.48 -5.52
C GLN A 37 4.18 6.62 -6.52
N LEU A 38 4.67 6.46 -7.74
CA LEU A 38 4.05 5.61 -8.75
C LEU A 38 3.98 4.14 -8.31
N ILE A 39 5.07 3.59 -7.75
CA ILE A 39 5.11 2.21 -7.27
C ILE A 39 4.16 2.02 -6.07
N GLY A 40 4.12 2.99 -5.14
CA GLY A 40 3.14 3.01 -4.06
C GLY A 40 1.70 3.00 -4.58
N VAL A 41 1.38 3.80 -5.60
CA VAL A 41 0.05 3.77 -6.26
C VAL A 41 -0.21 2.41 -6.91
N ILE A 42 0.77 1.80 -7.58
CA ILE A 42 0.63 0.45 -8.16
C ILE A 42 0.30 -0.59 -7.07
N ALA A 43 0.93 -0.50 -5.89
CA ALA A 43 0.61 -1.37 -4.76
C ALA A 43 -0.84 -1.18 -4.29
N VAL A 44 -1.32 0.06 -4.18
CA VAL A 44 -2.70 0.37 -3.79
C VAL A 44 -3.71 -0.10 -4.85
N LEU A 45 -3.41 0.08 -6.13
CA LEU A 45 -4.24 -0.45 -7.22
C LEU A 45 -4.32 -1.98 -7.16
N GLY A 46 -3.20 -2.67 -6.89
CA GLY A 46 -3.18 -4.12 -6.67
C GLY A 46 -4.07 -4.54 -5.50
N LEU A 47 -4.03 -3.83 -4.38
CA LEU A 47 -4.93 -4.04 -3.24
C LEU A 47 -6.40 -3.88 -3.65
N TRP A 48 -6.74 -2.82 -4.39
CA TRP A 48 -8.11 -2.55 -4.83
C TRP A 48 -8.63 -3.60 -5.83
N VAL A 49 -7.78 -4.14 -6.70
CA VAL A 49 -8.17 -5.26 -7.57
C VAL A 49 -8.51 -6.50 -6.72
N ILE A 50 -7.71 -6.84 -5.72
CA ILE A 50 -8.01 -7.97 -4.81
C ILE A 50 -9.33 -7.70 -4.05
N ALA A 51 -9.54 -6.47 -3.58
CA ALA A 51 -10.76 -6.05 -2.92
C ALA A 51 -12.00 -6.20 -3.82
N GLY A 52 -11.93 -5.75 -5.08
CA GLY A 52 -12.99 -5.90 -6.06
C GLY A 52 -13.29 -7.36 -6.40
N VAL A 53 -12.26 -8.20 -6.49
CA VAL A 53 -12.44 -9.65 -6.67
C VAL A 53 -13.16 -10.28 -5.47
N LEU A 54 -12.78 -9.93 -4.23
CA LEU A 54 -13.47 -10.43 -3.04
C LEU A 54 -14.92 -9.93 -2.97
N ALA A 55 -15.18 -8.66 -3.32
CA ALA A 55 -16.52 -8.08 -3.32
C ALA A 55 -17.48 -8.75 -4.31
N THR A 56 -16.96 -9.23 -5.45
CA THR A 56 -17.76 -9.84 -6.52
C THR A 56 -17.80 -11.37 -6.46
N SER A 57 -17.00 -11.99 -5.59
CA SER A 57 -17.04 -13.44 -5.32
C SER A 57 -18.26 -13.83 -4.45
N LYS A 58 -18.63 -15.12 -4.45
CA LYS A 58 -19.65 -15.68 -3.55
C LYS A 58 -18.97 -16.64 -2.57
N PRO A 59 -19.18 -16.51 -1.24
CA PRO A 59 -20.07 -15.54 -0.57
C PRO A 59 -19.53 -14.10 -0.55
N GLY A 60 -18.24 -13.89 -0.81
CA GLY A 60 -17.62 -12.55 -0.85
C GLY A 60 -17.64 -11.80 0.48
N ASN A 61 -17.13 -10.57 0.48
CA ASN A 61 -17.22 -9.68 1.64
C ASN A 61 -17.07 -8.19 1.24
N THR A 62 -18.20 -7.53 1.00
CA THR A 62 -18.24 -6.11 0.58
C THR A 62 -17.68 -5.17 1.64
N GLY A 63 -17.92 -5.44 2.94
CA GLY A 63 -17.42 -4.59 4.02
C GLY A 63 -15.89 -4.53 4.06
N LEU A 64 -15.22 -5.69 3.90
CA LEU A 64 -13.76 -5.74 3.81
C LEU A 64 -13.23 -5.07 2.55
N ALA A 65 -13.93 -5.19 1.42
CA ALA A 65 -13.53 -4.53 0.19
C ALA A 65 -13.60 -3.00 0.30
N ILE A 66 -14.66 -2.46 0.92
CA ILE A 66 -14.78 -1.02 1.22
C ILE A 66 -13.67 -0.58 2.18
N GLY A 67 -13.39 -1.37 3.22
CA GLY A 67 -12.28 -1.08 4.15
C GLY A 67 -10.93 -0.98 3.44
N ALA A 68 -10.64 -1.88 2.50
CA ALA A 68 -9.43 -1.83 1.69
C ALA A 68 -9.41 -0.63 0.72
N ALA A 69 -10.56 -0.25 0.16
CA ALA A 69 -10.70 0.94 -0.68
C ALA A 69 -10.32 2.21 0.10
N ILE A 70 -10.94 2.41 1.26
CA ILE A 70 -10.69 3.55 2.16
C ILE A 70 -9.23 3.57 2.61
N TYR A 71 -8.69 2.41 3.02
CA TYR A 71 -7.30 2.31 3.45
C TYR A 71 -6.32 2.73 2.35
N GLY A 72 -6.55 2.30 1.10
CA GLY A 72 -5.73 2.74 -0.03
C GLY A 72 -5.75 4.26 -0.26
N ILE A 73 -6.93 4.89 -0.11
CA ILE A 73 -7.05 6.36 -0.18
C ILE A 73 -6.23 7.03 0.92
N ILE A 74 -6.31 6.53 2.16
CA ILE A 74 -5.54 7.05 3.29
C ILE A 74 -4.04 6.96 3.01
N VAL A 75 -3.54 5.83 2.51
CA VAL A 75 -2.12 5.63 2.19
C VAL A 75 -1.64 6.63 1.14
N ILE A 76 -2.39 6.81 0.05
CA ILE A 76 -2.03 7.75 -1.02
C ILE A 76 -2.05 9.19 -0.51
N ALA A 77 -3.13 9.59 0.17
CA ALA A 77 -3.27 10.95 0.69
C ALA A 77 -2.16 11.27 1.70
N PHE A 78 -1.90 10.36 2.64
CA PHE A 78 -0.83 10.54 3.63
C PHE A 78 0.55 10.59 2.97
N GLY A 79 0.83 9.73 1.98
CA GLY A 79 2.10 9.74 1.26
C GLY A 79 2.37 11.04 0.51
N ILE A 80 1.34 11.63 -0.12
CA ILE A 80 1.46 12.93 -0.81
C ILE A 80 1.70 14.05 0.21
N MET A 81 0.98 14.04 1.34
CA MET A 81 1.07 15.08 2.36
C MET A 81 2.32 14.96 3.24
N GLN A 82 2.92 13.78 3.36
CA GLN A 82 3.98 13.47 4.31
C GLN A 82 5.09 14.53 4.34
N THR A 83 5.56 14.99 3.18
CA THR A 83 6.73 15.89 3.08
C THR A 83 6.48 17.29 3.66
N SER A 84 5.23 17.68 3.90
CA SER A 84 4.87 18.96 4.53
C SER A 84 4.45 18.81 6.00
N LEU A 85 4.38 17.59 6.54
CA LEU A 85 3.93 17.33 7.90
C LEU A 85 5.12 17.27 8.88
N LEU A 86 4.99 17.99 10.00
CA LEU A 86 5.97 18.01 11.11
C LEU A 86 7.43 18.16 10.67
N VAL A 87 7.70 19.03 9.68
CA VAL A 87 9.06 19.25 9.15
C VAL A 87 9.99 19.70 10.28
N GLY A 88 11.14 19.03 10.41
CA GLY A 88 12.12 19.25 11.49
C GLY A 88 12.37 17.98 12.32
N PRO A 89 12.80 18.11 13.58
CA PRO A 89 13.20 16.95 14.41
C PRO A 89 12.11 15.91 14.63
N ALA A 90 10.83 16.30 14.53
CA ALA A 90 9.68 15.41 14.71
C ALA A 90 9.25 14.69 13.41
N HIS A 91 9.86 15.01 12.27
CA HIS A 91 9.43 14.50 10.96
C HIS A 91 9.57 12.97 10.83
N ASP A 92 10.50 12.36 11.57
CA ASP A 92 10.69 10.91 11.59
C ASP A 92 9.47 10.15 12.13
N VAL A 93 8.61 10.79 12.95
CA VAL A 93 7.32 10.22 13.36
C VAL A 93 6.40 10.04 12.15
N ILE A 94 6.35 11.02 11.25
CA ILE A 94 5.55 10.95 10.03
C ILE A 94 6.09 9.85 9.10
N ARG A 95 7.42 9.77 8.94
CA ARG A 95 8.06 8.70 8.16
C ARG A 95 7.73 7.31 8.71
N THR A 96 7.75 7.16 10.03
CA THR A 96 7.38 5.90 10.71
C THR A 96 5.91 5.55 10.45
N ILE A 97 5.00 6.51 10.60
CA ILE A 97 3.57 6.31 10.33
C ILE A 97 3.35 5.89 8.88
N HIS A 98 4.01 6.55 7.92
CA HIS A 98 3.88 6.18 6.50
C HIS A 98 4.42 4.78 6.21
N LEU A 99 5.57 4.41 6.78
CA LEU A 99 6.09 3.05 6.66
C LEU A 99 5.08 2.02 7.19
N LEU A 100 4.50 2.26 8.37
CA LEU A 100 3.50 1.36 8.95
C LEU A 100 2.23 1.29 8.08
N LEU A 101 1.79 2.42 7.52
CA LEU A 101 0.68 2.47 6.58
C LEU A 101 0.98 1.64 5.31
N GLY A 102 2.19 1.77 4.76
CA GLY A 102 2.67 0.98 3.62
C GLY A 102 2.73 -0.52 3.93
N LEU A 103 3.23 -0.92 5.11
CA LEU A 103 3.19 -2.31 5.57
C LEU A 103 1.77 -2.84 5.75
N GLY A 104 0.83 -1.98 6.17
CA GLY A 104 -0.57 -2.35 6.24
C GLY A 104 -1.18 -2.62 4.85
N VAL A 105 -0.68 -2.03 3.76
CA VAL A 105 -1.15 -2.36 2.39
C VAL A 105 -0.92 -3.84 2.07
N ILE A 106 0.30 -4.35 2.30
CA ILE A 106 0.59 -5.78 2.06
C ILE A 106 -0.17 -6.66 3.05
N GLY A 107 -0.25 -6.27 4.33
CA GLY A 107 -1.03 -7.01 5.33
C GLY A 107 -2.50 -7.17 4.94
N PHE A 108 -3.13 -6.09 4.47
CA PHE A 108 -4.51 -6.15 3.99
C PHE A 108 -4.65 -6.97 2.70
N ALA A 109 -3.74 -6.80 1.75
CA ALA A 109 -3.77 -7.56 0.50
C ALA A 109 -3.67 -9.08 0.73
N GLU A 110 -2.78 -9.51 1.63
CA GLU A 110 -2.65 -10.93 2.02
C GLU A 110 -3.92 -11.44 2.70
N MET A 111 -4.48 -10.67 3.63
CA MET A 111 -5.72 -11.04 4.31
C MET A 111 -6.89 -11.20 3.32
N LEU A 112 -7.08 -10.23 2.42
CA LEU A 112 -8.15 -10.27 1.42
C LEU A 112 -7.96 -11.46 0.47
N ASN A 113 -6.74 -11.69 -0.02
CA ASN A 113 -6.41 -12.82 -0.89
C ASN A 113 -6.64 -14.18 -0.19
N ALA A 114 -6.27 -14.30 1.09
CA ALA A 114 -6.51 -15.50 1.88
C ALA A 114 -8.01 -15.76 2.08
N ARG A 115 -8.81 -14.73 2.34
CA ARG A 115 -10.28 -14.85 2.44
C ARG A 115 -10.91 -15.25 1.11
N TYR A 116 -10.48 -14.63 0.00
CA TYR A 116 -10.94 -15.00 -1.34
C TYR A 116 -10.66 -16.48 -1.66
N LYS A 117 -9.48 -17.01 -1.32
CA LYS A 117 -9.15 -18.43 -1.53
C LYS A 117 -10.00 -19.42 -0.72
N ARG A 118 -10.66 -18.95 0.34
CA ARG A 118 -11.54 -19.74 1.20
C ARG A 118 -13.02 -19.52 0.88
N SER A 119 -13.33 -18.62 -0.06
CA SER A 119 -14.69 -18.30 -0.51
C SER A 119 -15.17 -19.31 -1.53
#